data_AF-A0A9Q0WQ68-F1
#
_entry.id   AF-A0A9Q0WQ68-F1
#
_cell.length_a   1.000
_cell.length_b   1.000
_cell.length_c   1.000
_cell.angle_alpha   90.00
_cell.angle_beta   90.00
_cell.angle_gamma   90.00
#
_symmetry.space_group_name_H-M   'P 1'
#
loop_
_entity.id
_entity.type
_entity.pdbx_description
1 polymer ?
#
loop_
_entity_poly.entity_id
_entity_poly.type
_entity_poly.pdbx_seq_one_letter_code
_entity_poly.pdbx_strand_id
1 'polypeptide(L)'
;MDITEVEENLFAASDAKLHGEMCKELSVIYCKILSIFPSLEAARPRSKSGIQALCSMHIALEKAKNVLRHCSECSKLYLAITGDSVLLKFEKARSALVDSLRRVEDIVPQSIGCQILEIVSELGGTEFSLDPLEKQVGDEIIVLLQQGRKFDNCNDTNELESFHQAANKLGITSSRAALTERRALKKLIDRARVEEDKRKESIVAYLLHLMRKYSKLFRSDLIDDNDSQGSAPCSPTVGGSLEDGGPGGDGHAFERHLSKLSSLNFKPKL
;
A
#
# COMPACT_ATOMS: atom_id res chain seq x y z
N MET A 1 -11.06 -22.59 11.34
CA MET A 1 -11.05 -21.29 10.64
C MET A 1 -12.41 -21.05 9.98
N ASP A 2 -12.98 -19.84 10.05
CA ASP A 2 -14.33 -19.55 9.53
C ASP A 2 -14.29 -19.23 8.01
N ILE A 3 -15.36 -19.59 7.29
CA ILE A 3 -15.52 -19.37 5.83
C ILE A 3 -15.44 -17.88 5.50
N THR A 4 -15.91 -17.04 6.44
CA THR A 4 -15.84 -15.58 6.39
C THR A 4 -14.41 -15.04 6.29
N GLU A 5 -13.44 -15.66 6.97
CA GLU A 5 -12.03 -15.25 6.87
C GLU A 5 -11.44 -15.63 5.51
N VAL A 6 -11.83 -16.76 4.92
CA VAL A 6 -11.37 -17.15 3.57
C VAL A 6 -11.91 -16.19 2.51
N GLU A 7 -13.18 -15.77 2.63
CA GLU A 7 -13.82 -14.79 1.75
C GLU A 7 -13.15 -13.41 1.84
N GLU A 8 -12.95 -12.86 3.05
CA GLU A 8 -12.27 -11.57 3.27
C GLU A 8 -10.86 -11.52 2.64
N ASN A 9 -10.14 -12.65 2.64
CA ASN A 9 -8.79 -12.72 2.08
C ASN A 9 -8.77 -12.82 0.54
N LEU A 10 -9.82 -13.40 -0.06
CA LEU A 10 -10.03 -13.36 -1.51
C LEU A 10 -10.33 -11.92 -1.96
N PHE A 11 -11.13 -11.18 -1.18
CA PHE A 11 -11.41 -9.76 -1.41
C PHE A 11 -10.16 -8.88 -1.34
N ALA A 12 -9.25 -9.14 -0.40
CA ALA A 12 -8.02 -8.35 -0.28
C ALA A 12 -7.12 -8.41 -1.52
N ALA A 13 -7.17 -9.50 -2.30
CA ALA A 13 -6.39 -9.67 -3.52
C ALA A 13 -7.05 -9.04 -4.75
N SER A 14 -8.38 -9.11 -4.86
CA SER A 14 -9.13 -8.40 -5.91
C SER A 14 -9.09 -6.88 -5.74
N ASP A 15 -8.90 -6.40 -4.51
CA ASP A 15 -8.85 -4.98 -4.17
C ASP A 15 -7.44 -4.38 -4.18
N ALA A 16 -6.43 -5.13 -4.66
CA ALA A 16 -5.07 -4.65 -4.79
C ALA A 16 -5.02 -3.37 -5.65
N LYS A 17 -4.42 -2.30 -5.12
CA LYS A 17 -4.36 -1.01 -5.81
C LYS A 17 -3.21 -0.92 -6.81
N LEU A 18 -2.12 -1.67 -6.56
CA LEU A 18 -0.92 -1.89 -7.38
C LEU A 18 -0.39 -3.29 -7.07
N HIS A 19 0.53 -3.78 -7.90
CA HIS A 19 1.17 -5.10 -7.77
C HIS A 19 0.15 -6.25 -7.87
N GLY A 20 -0.82 -6.09 -8.76
CA GLY A 20 -2.01 -6.96 -8.86
C GLY A 20 -1.70 -8.43 -9.11
N GLU A 21 -0.84 -8.75 -10.08
CA GLU A 21 -0.49 -10.15 -10.38
C GLU A 21 0.23 -10.82 -9.20
N MET A 22 1.17 -10.13 -8.54
CA MET A 22 1.81 -10.64 -7.33
C MET A 22 0.79 -10.91 -6.21
N CYS A 23 -0.15 -9.98 -5.99
CA CYS A 23 -1.21 -10.14 -4.99
C CYS A 23 -2.10 -11.35 -5.30
N LYS A 24 -2.46 -11.53 -6.57
CA LYS A 24 -3.29 -12.64 -7.05
C LYS A 24 -2.60 -13.98 -6.84
N GLU A 25 -1.34 -14.11 -7.25
CA GLU A 25 -0.55 -15.33 -7.06
C GLU A 25 -0.42 -15.70 -5.57
N LEU A 26 -0.02 -14.75 -4.73
CA LEU A 26 0.11 -14.99 -3.29
C LEU A 26 -1.25 -15.33 -2.65
N SER A 27 -2.34 -14.69 -3.08
CA SER A 27 -3.68 -14.95 -2.55
C SER A 27 -4.19 -16.35 -2.88
N VAL A 28 -3.99 -16.81 -4.12
CA VAL A 28 -4.35 -18.18 -4.51
C VAL A 28 -3.66 -19.19 -3.60
N ILE A 29 -2.36 -19.02 -3.37
CA ILE A 29 -1.60 -19.92 -2.50
C ILE A 29 -2.04 -19.79 -1.04
N TYR A 30 -2.26 -18.57 -0.56
CA TYR A 30 -2.77 -18.30 0.77
C TYR A 30 -4.10 -19.05 1.01
N CYS A 31 -5.07 -18.95 0.10
CA CYS A 31 -6.36 -19.66 0.17
C CYS A 31 -6.19 -21.19 0.13
N LYS A 32 -5.27 -21.71 -0.69
CA LYS A 32 -4.94 -23.15 -0.71
C LYS A 32 -4.41 -23.62 0.65
N ILE A 33 -3.51 -22.86 1.27
CA ILE A 33 -3.01 -23.18 2.62
C ILE A 33 -4.14 -23.09 3.65
N LEU A 34 -5.06 -22.12 3.55
CA LEU A 34 -6.22 -22.07 4.45
C LEU A 34 -7.12 -23.31 4.30
N SER A 35 -7.26 -23.84 3.09
CA SER A 35 -8.11 -25.00 2.81
C SER A 35 -7.64 -26.30 3.47
N ILE A 36 -6.36 -26.42 3.84
CA ILE A 36 -5.82 -27.62 4.51
C ILE A 36 -6.01 -27.61 6.04
N PHE A 37 -6.39 -26.47 6.64
CA PHE A 37 -6.55 -26.35 8.09
C PHE A 37 -7.54 -27.33 8.72
N PRO A 38 -8.74 -27.58 8.15
CA PRO A 38 -9.67 -28.56 8.73
C PRO A 38 -9.03 -29.95 8.88
N SER A 39 -8.25 -30.38 7.88
CA SER A 39 -7.52 -31.65 7.91
C SER A 39 -6.39 -31.63 8.95
N LEU A 40 -5.65 -30.52 9.07
CA LEU A 40 -4.61 -30.35 10.08
C LEU A 40 -5.16 -30.35 11.51
N GLU A 41 -6.29 -29.67 11.74
CA GLU A 41 -6.99 -29.65 13.02
C GLU A 41 -7.47 -31.05 13.42
N ALA A 42 -7.96 -31.84 12.46
CA ALA A 42 -8.37 -33.23 12.67
C ALA A 42 -7.19 -34.15 13.02
N ALA A 43 -6.02 -33.95 12.40
CA ALA A 43 -4.81 -34.73 12.66
C ALA A 43 -4.19 -34.49 14.05
N ARG A 44 -4.53 -33.37 14.71
CA ARG A 44 -4.09 -33.00 16.06
C ARG A 44 -2.58 -33.19 16.32
N PRO A 45 -1.68 -32.45 15.65
CA PRO A 45 -0.24 -32.49 15.96
C PRO A 45 0.06 -31.90 17.36
N ARG A 46 -0.11 -32.70 18.42
CA ARG A 46 -0.03 -32.27 19.83
C ARG A 46 1.36 -32.39 20.45
N SER A 47 2.35 -32.85 19.70
CA SER A 47 3.75 -32.84 20.16
C SER A 47 4.25 -31.40 20.29
N LYS A 48 5.27 -31.17 21.12
CA LYS A 48 5.89 -29.83 21.25
C LYS A 48 6.41 -29.31 19.91
N SER A 49 7.06 -30.18 19.13
CA SER A 49 7.51 -29.86 17.77
C SER A 49 6.33 -29.57 16.84
N GLY A 50 5.24 -30.34 16.96
CA GLY A 50 4.05 -30.17 16.14
C GLY A 50 3.36 -28.83 16.36
N ILE A 51 3.15 -28.47 17.63
CA ILE A 51 2.60 -27.17 18.02
C ILE A 51 3.48 -26.03 17.50
N GLN A 52 4.80 -26.16 17.64
CA GLN A 52 5.74 -25.13 17.17
C GLN A 52 5.72 -24.97 15.64
N ALA A 53 5.61 -26.06 14.88
CA ALA A 53 5.52 -26.03 13.42
C ALA A 53 4.22 -25.32 12.99
N LEU A 54 3.08 -25.67 13.58
CA LEU A 54 1.80 -25.03 13.31
C LEU A 54 1.80 -23.55 13.69
N CYS A 55 2.35 -23.17 14.84
CA CYS A 55 2.50 -21.75 15.21
C CYS A 55 3.35 -20.98 14.19
N SER A 56 4.44 -21.60 13.71
CA SER A 56 5.31 -20.99 12.70
C SER A 56 4.56 -20.77 11.38
N MET A 57 3.71 -21.71 10.98
CA MET A 57 2.87 -21.61 9.78
C MET A 57 1.83 -20.49 9.90
N HIS A 58 1.15 -20.38 11.05
CA HIS A 58 0.22 -19.26 11.30
C HIS A 58 0.92 -17.90 11.22
N ILE A 59 2.11 -17.76 11.80
CA ILE A 59 2.89 -16.52 11.73
C ILE A 59 3.26 -16.18 10.27
N ALA A 60 3.61 -17.19 9.47
CA ALA A 60 3.92 -17.00 8.05
C ALA A 60 2.67 -16.56 7.25
N LEU A 61 1.51 -17.17 7.52
CA LEU A 61 0.23 -16.78 6.92
C LEU A 61 -0.17 -15.35 7.30
N GLU A 62 -0.06 -14.97 8.57
CA GLU A 62 -0.35 -13.60 9.00
C GLU A 62 0.58 -12.59 8.31
N LYS A 63 1.85 -12.93 8.10
CA LYS A 63 2.77 -12.10 7.31
C LYS A 63 2.32 -11.98 5.85
N ALA A 64 1.91 -13.08 5.21
CA ALA A 64 1.39 -13.05 3.85
C ALA A 64 0.11 -12.20 3.73
N LYS A 65 -0.84 -12.38 4.65
CA LYS A 65 -2.06 -11.55 4.77
C LYS A 65 -1.73 -10.07 4.91
N ASN A 66 -0.73 -9.74 5.72
CA ASN A 66 -0.27 -8.35 5.90
C ASN A 66 0.31 -7.76 4.61
N VAL A 67 1.00 -8.55 3.79
CA VAL A 67 1.52 -8.11 2.49
C VAL A 67 0.37 -7.83 1.51
N LEU A 68 -0.61 -8.72 1.41
CA LEU A 68 -1.81 -8.52 0.58
C LEU A 68 -2.57 -7.26 0.99
N ARG A 69 -2.87 -7.12 2.28
CA ARG A 69 -3.55 -5.94 2.83
C ARG A 69 -2.78 -4.64 2.63
N HIS A 70 -1.45 -4.69 2.64
CA HIS A 70 -0.64 -3.52 2.33
C HIS A 70 -0.91 -3.00 0.92
N CYS A 71 -1.06 -3.91 -0.05
CA CYS A 71 -1.28 -3.54 -1.45
C CYS A 71 -2.71 -3.03 -1.72
N SER A 72 -3.71 -3.44 -0.92
CA SER A 72 -5.09 -2.93 -1.04
C SER A 72 -5.34 -1.63 -0.25
N GLU A 73 -4.72 -1.46 0.93
CA GLU A 73 -5.01 -0.30 1.78
C GLU A 73 -4.11 0.91 1.50
N CYS A 74 -2.87 0.70 1.06
CA CYS A 74 -1.89 1.77 0.98
C CYS A 74 -2.19 2.77 -0.17
N SER A 75 -1.40 3.85 -0.21
CA SER A 75 -1.46 4.85 -1.29
C SER A 75 -0.83 4.26 -2.55
N LYS A 76 -1.45 4.49 -3.71
CA LYS A 76 -0.90 4.07 -5.01
C LYS A 76 0.46 4.70 -5.28
N LEU A 77 0.58 6.01 -5.01
CA LEU A 77 1.84 6.74 -5.14
C LEU A 77 2.95 6.14 -4.26
N TYR A 78 2.62 5.79 -3.01
CA TYR A 78 3.58 5.19 -2.10
C TYR A 78 3.96 3.75 -2.50
N LEU A 79 2.98 2.94 -2.93
CA LEU A 79 3.24 1.59 -3.42
C LEU A 79 4.13 1.57 -4.67
N ALA A 80 3.98 2.55 -5.57
CA ALA A 80 4.80 2.67 -6.76
C ALA A 80 6.27 2.95 -6.40
N ILE A 81 6.54 3.96 -5.56
CA ILE A 81 7.92 4.31 -5.17
C ILE A 81 8.57 3.30 -4.21
N THR A 82 7.80 2.36 -3.66
CA THR A 82 8.29 1.31 -2.77
C THR A 82 8.22 -0.09 -3.38
N GLY A 83 8.05 -0.19 -4.71
CA GLY A 83 7.92 -1.45 -5.45
C GLY A 83 8.95 -2.51 -5.05
N ASP A 84 10.25 -2.18 -5.09
CA ASP A 84 11.31 -3.14 -4.73
C ASP A 84 11.19 -3.65 -3.27
N SER A 85 10.78 -2.77 -2.35
CA SER A 85 10.57 -3.15 -0.95
C SER A 85 9.33 -4.04 -0.80
N VAL A 86 8.28 -3.79 -1.60
CA VAL A 86 7.07 -4.63 -1.65
C VAL A 86 7.44 -6.01 -2.21
N LEU A 87 8.14 -6.08 -3.34
CA LEU A 87 8.64 -7.32 -3.92
C LEU A 87 9.45 -8.15 -2.91
N LEU A 88 10.37 -7.53 -2.19
CA LEU A 88 11.13 -8.21 -1.14
C LEU A 88 10.23 -8.77 -0.02
N LYS A 89 9.11 -8.13 0.30
CA LYS A 89 8.14 -8.66 1.29
C LYS A 89 7.39 -9.87 0.75
N PHE A 90 7.03 -9.89 -0.54
CA PHE A 90 6.43 -11.06 -1.19
C PHE A 90 7.39 -12.27 -1.16
N GLU A 91 8.65 -12.08 -1.55
CA GLU A 91 9.65 -13.15 -1.52
C GLU A 91 9.92 -13.68 -0.10
N LYS A 92 9.93 -12.77 0.90
CA LYS A 92 10.04 -13.17 2.31
C LYS A 92 8.81 -13.94 2.79
N ALA A 93 7.60 -13.54 2.38
CA ALA A 93 6.37 -14.26 2.72
C ALA A 93 6.37 -15.66 2.09
N ARG A 94 6.74 -15.76 0.79
CA ARG A 94 6.92 -17.02 0.08
C ARG A 94 7.88 -17.96 0.79
N SER A 95 9.08 -17.49 1.09
CA SER A 95 10.12 -18.29 1.76
C SER A 95 9.64 -18.76 3.13
N ALA A 96 9.03 -17.87 3.92
CA ALA A 96 8.50 -18.22 5.23
C ALA A 96 7.37 -19.26 5.16
N LEU A 97 6.48 -19.16 4.17
CA LEU A 97 5.41 -20.13 3.93
C LEU A 97 5.99 -21.50 3.54
N VAL A 98 6.90 -21.55 2.55
CA VAL A 98 7.60 -22.80 2.14
C VAL A 98 8.24 -23.49 3.34
N ASP A 99 9.05 -22.75 4.11
CA ASP A 99 9.76 -23.31 5.25
C ASP A 99 8.81 -23.81 6.35
N SER A 100 7.72 -23.08 6.57
CA SER A 100 6.72 -23.47 7.58
C SER A 100 5.91 -24.69 7.17
N LEU A 101 5.54 -24.79 5.89
CA LEU A 101 4.80 -25.91 5.33
C LEU A 101 5.63 -27.19 5.37
N ARG A 102 6.90 -27.15 5.00
CA ARG A 102 7.81 -28.31 5.09
C ARG A 102 7.90 -28.85 6.52
N ARG A 103 8.01 -27.97 7.53
CA ARG A 103 8.01 -28.40 8.94
C ARG A 103 6.69 -29.04 9.38
N VAL A 104 5.57 -28.65 8.78
CA VAL A 104 4.26 -29.27 9.05
C VAL A 104 4.12 -30.60 8.31
N GLU A 105 4.67 -30.71 7.10
CA GLU A 105 4.68 -31.94 6.31
C GLU A 105 5.35 -33.10 7.05
N ASP A 106 6.50 -32.86 7.69
CA ASP A 106 7.27 -33.85 8.46
C ASP A 106 6.50 -34.50 9.64
N ILE A 107 5.40 -33.88 10.09
CA ILE A 107 4.70 -34.23 11.34
C ILE A 107 3.24 -34.64 11.15
N VAL A 108 2.74 -34.62 9.91
CA VAL A 108 1.35 -34.96 9.59
C VAL A 108 1.24 -36.33 8.91
N PRO A 109 0.07 -36.97 8.92
CA PRO A 109 -0.18 -38.16 8.12
C PRO A 109 0.10 -37.91 6.63
N GLN A 110 0.56 -38.96 5.94
CA GLN A 110 0.97 -38.90 4.53
C GLN A 110 -0.09 -38.28 3.60
N SER A 111 -1.38 -38.53 3.85
CA SER A 111 -2.48 -37.96 3.04
C SER A 111 -2.54 -36.42 3.08
N ILE A 112 -2.16 -35.81 4.21
CA ILE A 112 -2.04 -34.36 4.35
C ILE A 112 -0.68 -33.90 3.83
N GLY A 113 0.38 -34.67 4.10
CA GLY A 113 1.73 -34.39 3.62
C GLY A 113 1.79 -34.23 2.10
N CYS A 114 1.13 -35.11 1.33
CA CYS A 114 1.05 -34.98 -0.13
C CYS A 114 0.42 -33.65 -0.58
N GLN A 115 -0.67 -33.21 0.05
CA GLN A 115 -1.30 -31.91 -0.26
C GLN A 115 -0.37 -30.74 0.06
N ILE A 116 0.36 -30.83 1.18
CA ILE A 116 1.35 -29.80 1.55
C ILE A 116 2.49 -29.74 0.53
N LEU A 117 3.02 -30.89 0.10
CA LEU A 117 4.09 -30.95 -0.90
C LEU A 117 3.67 -30.36 -2.25
N GLU A 118 2.43 -30.57 -2.67
CA GLU A 118 1.88 -29.94 -3.88
C GLU A 118 1.89 -28.40 -3.76
N ILE A 119 1.41 -27.87 -2.63
CA ILE A 119 1.43 -26.42 -2.36
C ILE A 119 2.87 -25.89 -2.31
N VAL A 120 3.78 -26.61 -1.66
CA VAL A 120 5.20 -26.24 -1.57
C VAL A 120 5.87 -26.21 -2.94
N SER A 121 5.53 -27.17 -3.83
CA SER A 121 6.05 -27.22 -5.19
C SER A 121 5.56 -26.02 -6.01
N GLU A 122 4.27 -25.71 -5.96
CA GLU A 122 3.67 -24.56 -6.64
C GLU A 122 4.27 -23.24 -6.15
N LEU A 123 4.35 -23.06 -4.83
CA LEU A 123 4.94 -21.87 -4.22
C LEU A 123 6.45 -21.78 -4.52
N GLY A 124 7.14 -22.91 -4.60
CA GLY A 124 8.54 -23.00 -5.01
C GLY A 124 8.76 -22.59 -6.47
N GLY A 125 7.79 -22.84 -7.36
CA GLY A 125 7.84 -22.43 -8.76
C GLY A 125 7.37 -20.99 -9.04
N THR A 126 6.75 -20.33 -8.06
CA THR A 126 6.27 -18.94 -8.20
C THR A 126 7.44 -17.96 -8.19
N GLU A 127 7.50 -17.05 -9.17
CA GLU A 127 8.49 -15.98 -9.24
C GLU A 127 7.78 -14.63 -9.22
N PHE A 128 7.94 -13.87 -8.13
CA PHE A 128 7.31 -12.56 -8.06
C PHE A 128 8.11 -11.54 -8.85
N SER A 129 7.41 -10.72 -9.64
CA SER A 129 8.01 -9.63 -10.39
C SER A 129 7.10 -8.41 -10.39
N LEU A 130 7.72 -7.23 -10.42
CA LEU A 130 7.00 -5.97 -10.54
C LEU A 130 6.55 -5.78 -11.99
N ASP A 131 5.35 -5.25 -12.17
CA ASP A 131 4.91 -4.80 -13.49
C ASP A 131 5.88 -3.69 -14.00
N PRO A 132 6.41 -3.80 -15.22
CA PRO A 132 7.37 -2.83 -15.75
C PRO A 132 6.83 -1.40 -15.81
N LEU A 133 5.53 -1.22 -16.08
CA LEU A 133 4.92 0.10 -16.14
C LEU A 133 4.76 0.68 -14.74
N GLU A 134 4.26 -0.09 -13.77
CA GLU A 134 4.16 0.32 -12.36
C GLU A 134 5.55 0.70 -11.80
N LYS A 135 6.58 -0.10 -12.11
CA LYS A 135 7.96 0.19 -11.72
C LYS A 135 8.46 1.49 -12.33
N GLN A 136 8.29 1.68 -13.64
CA GLN A 136 8.69 2.90 -14.32
C GLN A 136 8.03 4.13 -13.71
N VAL A 137 6.74 4.06 -13.39
CA VAL A 137 6.02 5.16 -12.73
C VAL A 137 6.59 5.45 -11.34
N GLY A 138 6.95 4.41 -10.59
CA GLY A 138 7.66 4.54 -9.31
C GLY A 138 8.97 5.32 -9.47
N ASP A 139 9.78 4.96 -10.46
CA ASP A 139 11.05 5.62 -10.75
C ASP A 139 10.87 7.10 -11.14
N GLU A 140 9.86 7.41 -11.98
CA GLU A 140 9.50 8.79 -12.35
C GLU A 140 9.14 9.64 -11.11
N ILE A 141 8.35 9.10 -10.18
CA ILE A 141 7.98 9.79 -8.93
C ILE A 141 9.20 9.93 -8.00
N ILE A 142 10.10 8.94 -7.96
CA ILE A 142 11.35 9.03 -7.18
C ILE A 142 12.23 10.17 -7.69
N VAL A 143 12.33 10.35 -9.00
CA VAL A 143 13.06 11.48 -9.59
C VAL A 143 12.45 12.81 -9.14
N LEU A 144 11.11 12.93 -9.17
CA LEU A 144 10.41 14.12 -8.66
C LEU A 144 10.70 14.38 -7.18
N LEU A 145 10.65 13.34 -6.34
CA LEU A 145 10.97 13.43 -4.91
C LEU A 145 12.41 13.90 -4.66
N GLN A 146 13.35 13.55 -5.54
CA GLN A 146 14.75 13.97 -5.43
C GLN A 146 14.94 15.41 -5.93
N GLN A 147 14.20 15.84 -6.95
CA GLN A 147 14.22 17.21 -7.47
C GLN A 147 13.59 18.20 -6.49
N GLY A 148 12.43 17.88 -5.91
CA GLY A 148 11.76 18.74 -4.92
C GLY A 148 12.53 18.94 -3.61
N ARG A 149 13.56 18.12 -3.34
CA ARG A 149 14.51 18.34 -2.23
C ARG A 149 15.60 19.36 -2.54
N LYS A 150 15.89 19.56 -3.83
CA LYS A 150 16.80 20.60 -4.32
C LYS A 150 15.92 21.81 -4.61
N PHE A 151 15.64 22.61 -3.59
CA PHE A 151 14.76 23.80 -3.64
C PHE A 151 15.21 24.89 -4.64
N ASP A 152 16.30 24.67 -5.37
CA ASP A 152 16.74 25.54 -6.45
C ASP A 152 16.14 25.06 -7.79
N ASN A 153 15.12 25.80 -8.23
CA ASN A 153 14.79 25.98 -9.64
C ASN A 153 14.10 24.82 -10.38
N CYS A 154 13.18 24.10 -9.73
CA CYS A 154 12.21 23.30 -10.49
C CYS A 154 11.18 24.24 -11.11
N ASN A 155 11.15 24.37 -12.44
CA ASN A 155 10.08 25.08 -13.13
C ASN A 155 8.74 24.40 -12.78
N ASP A 156 7.84 25.10 -12.06
CA ASP A 156 6.60 24.54 -11.51
C ASP A 156 5.76 23.80 -12.57
N THR A 157 5.84 24.20 -13.84
CA THR A 157 5.15 23.54 -14.96
C THR A 157 5.66 22.13 -15.24
N ASN A 158 6.98 21.89 -15.11
CA ASN A 158 7.57 20.59 -15.39
C ASN A 158 7.31 19.59 -14.25
N GLU A 159 7.32 20.05 -12.99
CA GLU A 159 6.92 19.25 -11.83
C GLU A 159 5.43 18.86 -11.94
N LEU A 160 4.58 19.82 -12.29
CA LEU A 160 3.16 19.62 -12.53
C LEU A 160 2.91 18.55 -13.59
N GLU A 161 3.51 18.70 -14.77
CA GLU A 161 3.31 17.78 -15.91
C GLU A 161 3.77 16.36 -15.56
N SER A 162 4.97 16.25 -14.99
CA SER A 162 5.54 14.95 -14.60
C SER A 162 4.69 14.25 -13.53
N PHE A 163 4.25 14.99 -12.51
CA PHE A 163 3.39 14.45 -11.47
C PHE A 163 2.02 14.04 -12.02
N HIS A 164 1.43 14.86 -12.89
CA HIS A 164 0.15 14.56 -13.53
C HIS A 164 0.23 13.28 -14.38
N GLN A 165 1.29 13.14 -15.18
CA GLN A 165 1.50 11.96 -16.01
C GLN A 165 1.63 10.69 -15.14
N ALA A 166 2.41 10.74 -14.06
CA ALA A 166 2.54 9.63 -13.12
C ALA A 166 1.20 9.29 -12.44
N ALA A 167 0.46 10.30 -11.97
CA ALA A 167 -0.86 10.12 -11.37
C ALA A 167 -1.86 9.48 -12.35
N ASN A 168 -1.85 9.89 -13.62
CA ASN A 168 -2.69 9.32 -14.66
C ASN A 168 -2.34 7.85 -14.95
N LYS A 169 -1.04 7.52 -15.05
CA LYS A 169 -0.59 6.13 -15.23
C LYS A 169 -0.99 5.24 -14.05
N LEU A 170 -1.09 5.78 -12.84
CA LEU A 170 -1.63 5.07 -11.66
C LEU A 170 -3.17 5.05 -11.58
N GLY A 171 -3.87 5.64 -12.55
CA GLY A 171 -5.33 5.72 -12.58
C GLY A 171 -5.91 6.69 -11.54
N ILE A 172 -5.14 7.68 -11.09
CA ILE A 172 -5.60 8.77 -10.23
C ILE A 172 -6.09 9.91 -11.12
N THR A 173 -7.17 9.69 -11.86
CA THR A 173 -7.64 10.59 -12.93
C THR A 173 -8.89 11.39 -12.57
N SER A 174 -9.46 11.17 -11.38
CA SER A 174 -10.71 11.80 -10.96
C SER A 174 -10.62 12.39 -9.55
N SER A 175 -11.52 13.33 -9.25
CA SER A 175 -11.63 13.94 -7.92
C SER A 175 -11.88 12.89 -6.83
N ARG A 176 -12.67 11.85 -7.13
CA ARG A 176 -12.91 10.72 -6.22
C ARG A 176 -11.63 9.92 -5.96
N ALA A 177 -10.90 9.55 -7.01
CA ALA A 177 -9.64 8.82 -6.89
C ALA A 177 -8.59 9.63 -6.10
N ALA A 178 -8.47 10.92 -6.40
CA ALA A 178 -7.56 11.83 -5.71
C ALA A 178 -7.93 12.04 -4.23
N LEU A 179 -9.21 12.06 -3.88
CA LEU A 179 -9.67 12.09 -2.48
C LEU A 179 -9.30 10.82 -1.72
N THR A 180 -9.52 9.64 -2.31
CA THR A 180 -9.13 8.35 -1.73
C THR A 180 -7.63 8.30 -1.49
N GLU A 181 -6.83 8.74 -2.47
CA GLU A 181 -5.38 8.75 -2.36
C GLU A 181 -4.89 9.68 -1.24
N ARG A 182 -5.44 10.90 -1.14
CA ARG A 182 -5.12 11.83 -0.03
C ARG A 182 -5.44 11.24 1.34
N ARG A 183 -6.54 10.50 1.46
CA ARG A 183 -6.92 9.82 2.73
C ARG A 183 -5.93 8.70 3.05
N ALA A 184 -5.51 7.91 2.06
CA ALA A 184 -4.51 6.85 2.24
C ALA A 184 -3.15 7.43 2.70
N LEU A 185 -2.70 8.53 2.08
CA LEU A 185 -1.46 9.22 2.47
C LEU A 185 -1.52 9.77 3.90
N LYS A 186 -2.64 10.38 4.32
CA LYS A 186 -2.81 10.84 5.71
C LYS A 186 -2.70 9.69 6.71
N LYS A 187 -3.41 8.58 6.48
CA LYS A 187 -3.31 7.38 7.32
C LYS A 187 -1.86 6.87 7.40
N LEU A 188 -1.11 6.96 6.30
CA LEU A 188 0.27 6.50 6.26
C LEU A 188 1.23 7.43 7.03
N ILE A 189 0.98 8.73 7.06
CA ILE A 189 1.68 9.69 7.94
C ILE A 189 1.46 9.32 9.40
N ASP A 190 0.20 9.08 9.78
CA ASP A 190 -0.14 8.71 11.17
C ASP A 190 0.55 7.42 11.58
N ARG A 191 0.55 6.38 10.71
CA ARG A 191 1.29 5.14 10.95
C ARG A 191 2.80 5.38 11.07
N ALA A 192 3.39 6.20 10.19
CA ALA A 192 4.82 6.50 10.22
C ALA A 192 5.24 7.21 11.52
N ARG A 193 4.39 8.06 12.09
CA ARG A 193 4.61 8.71 13.39
C ARG A 193 4.61 7.72 14.54
N VAL A 194 3.65 6.79 14.55
CA VAL A 194 3.59 5.71 15.55
C VAL A 194 4.81 4.78 15.45
N GLU A 195 5.28 4.51 14.23
CA GLU A 195 6.47 3.71 13.95
C GLU A 195 7.80 4.48 14.16
N GLU A 196 7.74 5.77 14.51
CA GLU A 196 8.88 6.70 14.59
C GLU A 196 9.74 6.77 13.31
N ASP A 197 9.16 6.42 12.16
CA ASP A 197 9.83 6.43 10.86
C ASP A 197 9.75 7.84 10.22
N LYS A 198 10.65 8.71 10.69
CA LYS A 198 10.77 10.10 10.20
C LYS A 198 11.00 10.19 8.70
N ARG A 199 11.65 9.18 8.11
CA ARG A 199 11.95 9.15 6.68
C ARG A 199 10.68 8.88 5.88
N LYS A 200 9.93 7.84 6.26
CA LYS A 200 8.64 7.52 5.66
C LYS A 200 7.67 8.67 5.83
N GLU A 201 7.59 9.27 7.03
CA GLU A 201 6.75 10.45 7.27
C GLU A 201 7.04 11.57 6.27
N SER A 202 8.32 11.95 6.12
CA SER A 202 8.73 13.03 5.21
C SER A 202 8.38 12.75 3.75
N ILE A 203 8.63 11.53 3.26
CA ILE A 203 8.31 11.11 1.89
C ILE A 203 6.79 11.21 1.65
N VAL A 204 6.00 10.65 2.55
CA VAL A 204 4.54 10.60 2.43
C VAL A 204 3.92 11.99 2.56
N ALA A 205 4.46 12.85 3.42
CA ALA A 205 4.04 14.23 3.55
C ALA A 205 4.27 15.03 2.26
N TYR A 206 5.39 14.79 1.56
CA TYR A 206 5.66 15.43 0.27
C TYR A 206 4.72 14.91 -0.83
N LEU A 207 4.45 13.60 -0.91
CA LEU A 207 3.42 13.07 -1.82
C LEU A 207 2.04 13.71 -1.57
N LEU A 208 1.68 13.89 -0.30
CA LEU A 208 0.43 14.56 0.08
C LEU A 208 0.44 16.05 -0.30
N HIS A 209 1.60 16.71 -0.24
CA HIS A 209 1.77 18.08 -0.70
C HIS A 209 1.52 18.19 -2.21
N LEU A 210 2.12 17.33 -3.04
CA LEU A 210 1.89 17.32 -4.49
C LEU A 210 0.40 17.13 -4.83
N MET A 211 -0.26 16.18 -4.18
CA MET A 211 -1.72 15.95 -4.33
C MET A 211 -2.57 17.18 -3.98
N ARG A 212 -2.11 18.06 -3.08
CA ARG A 212 -2.79 19.31 -2.71
C ARG A 212 -2.47 20.43 -3.69
N LYS A 213 -1.18 20.64 -3.98
CA LYS A 213 -0.65 21.66 -4.90
C LYS A 213 -1.34 21.58 -6.26
N TYR A 214 -1.48 20.35 -6.78
CA TYR A 214 -2.02 20.09 -8.12
C TYR A 214 -3.45 19.56 -8.13
N SER A 215 -4.21 19.83 -7.07
CA SER A 215 -5.58 19.32 -6.91
C SER A 215 -6.57 19.72 -8.01
N LYS A 216 -6.30 20.81 -8.75
CA LYS A 216 -7.11 21.27 -9.88
C LYS A 216 -7.13 20.27 -11.04
N LEU A 217 -6.06 19.51 -11.25
CA LEU A 217 -5.95 18.50 -12.32
C LEU A 217 -7.01 17.41 -12.24
N PHE A 218 -7.46 17.09 -11.02
CA PHE A 218 -8.41 16.00 -10.79
C PHE A 218 -9.86 16.48 -10.83
N ARG A 219 -10.11 17.78 -11.00
CA ARG A 219 -11.45 18.33 -11.23
C ARG A 219 -11.69 18.20 -12.73
N SER A 220 -12.46 17.20 -13.13
CA SER A 220 -12.99 17.17 -14.48
C SER A 220 -13.81 18.44 -14.71
N ASP A 221 -13.52 19.19 -15.77
CA ASP A 221 -14.40 20.22 -16.32
C ASP A 221 -15.66 19.53 -16.89
N LEU A 222 -16.50 18.99 -16.00
CA LEU A 222 -17.90 18.82 -16.33
C LEU A 222 -18.51 20.21 -16.13
N ILE A 223 -18.56 20.97 -17.22
CA ILE A 223 -19.61 21.97 -17.39
C ILE A 223 -20.90 21.14 -17.38
N ASP A 224 -21.47 20.96 -16.19
CA ASP A 224 -22.84 20.49 -16.04
C ASP A 224 -23.71 21.75 -16.18
N ASP A 225 -23.77 22.27 -17.41
CA ASP A 225 -24.89 23.10 -17.85
C ASP A 225 -26.09 22.16 -17.98
N ASN A 226 -26.80 21.98 -16.87
CA ASN A 226 -28.25 21.94 -16.93
C ASN A 226 -28.86 22.39 -15.60
N ASP A 227 -29.44 23.58 -15.64
CA ASP A 227 -30.39 24.12 -14.69
C ASP A 227 -31.52 23.13 -14.37
N SER A 228 -31.85 22.98 -13.08
CA SER A 228 -33.26 23.00 -12.67
C SER A 228 -33.43 23.21 -11.16
N GLN A 229 -33.62 24.49 -10.81
CA GLN A 229 -34.50 25.08 -9.80
C GLN A 229 -34.83 24.39 -8.46
N GLY A 230 -34.66 25.19 -7.39
CA GLY A 230 -35.47 25.18 -6.16
C GLY A 230 -34.99 24.19 -5.10
N SER A 231 -34.66 24.55 -3.87
CA SER A 231 -35.23 25.60 -3.03
C SER A 231 -34.30 25.81 -1.82
N ALA A 232 -34.22 27.04 -1.33
CA ALA A 232 -33.95 27.35 0.07
C ALA A 232 -34.77 28.61 0.40
N PRO A 233 -35.08 28.96 1.67
CA PRO A 233 -34.41 28.48 2.88
C PRO A 233 -35.34 28.28 4.10
N CYS A 234 -34.80 27.74 5.20
CA CYS A 234 -35.15 28.16 6.56
C CYS A 234 -34.06 27.74 7.56
N SER A 235 -33.36 28.72 8.13
CA SER A 235 -32.78 28.62 9.48
C SER A 235 -32.77 30.02 10.09
N PRO A 236 -33.08 30.19 11.38
CA PRO A 236 -33.08 31.51 11.99
C PRO A 236 -31.69 31.92 12.45
N THR A 237 -31.45 33.22 12.31
CA THR A 237 -30.30 34.03 12.71
C THR A 237 -29.96 33.91 14.20
N VAL A 238 -28.67 33.72 14.51
CA VAL A 238 -28.03 34.32 15.69
C VAL A 238 -26.77 35.03 15.21
N GLY A 239 -26.75 36.35 15.40
CA GLY A 239 -25.65 37.21 15.03
C GLY A 239 -24.49 37.14 16.02
N GLY A 240 -23.27 37.24 15.48
CA GLY A 240 -22.04 37.48 16.21
C GLY A 240 -21.04 38.14 15.26
N SER A 241 -20.90 39.45 15.41
CA SER A 241 -19.95 40.31 14.69
C SER A 241 -18.53 40.12 15.21
N LEU A 242 -17.53 40.04 14.31
CA LEU A 242 -16.28 40.80 14.40
C LEU A 242 -15.42 40.58 13.14
N GLU A 243 -14.98 41.69 12.56
CA GLU A 243 -13.98 41.78 11.48
C GLU A 243 -12.60 41.35 11.98
N ASP A 244 -11.78 40.73 11.13
CA ASP A 244 -10.44 41.22 10.78
C ASP A 244 -9.87 40.42 9.58
N GLY A 245 -9.11 41.10 8.72
CA GLY A 245 -8.69 40.61 7.42
C GLY A 245 -7.25 40.08 7.33
N GLY A 246 -6.95 39.43 6.21
CA GLY A 246 -5.59 39.37 5.65
C GLY A 246 -4.74 38.11 5.92
N PRO A 247 -3.73 37.83 5.08
CA PRO A 247 -3.62 36.53 4.40
C PRO A 247 -2.32 35.76 4.67
N GLY A 248 -2.36 34.45 4.41
CA GLY A 248 -1.25 33.67 3.84
C GLY A 248 0.02 33.51 4.69
N GLY A 249 0.27 32.29 5.16
CA GLY A 249 1.61 31.94 5.64
C GLY A 249 1.63 30.68 6.49
N ASP A 250 1.83 29.53 5.85
CA ASP A 250 2.31 28.35 6.59
C ASP A 250 3.13 27.40 5.69
N GLY A 251 3.98 27.99 4.83
CA GLY A 251 4.99 27.27 4.04
C GLY A 251 6.31 27.05 4.78
N HIS A 252 6.62 27.86 5.80
CA HIS A 252 7.95 27.92 6.42
C HIS A 252 8.19 26.88 7.52
N ALA A 253 7.14 26.30 8.11
CA ALA A 253 7.31 25.23 9.10
C ALA A 253 7.81 23.92 8.47
N PHE A 254 7.48 23.69 7.18
CA PHE A 254 7.91 22.51 6.42
C PHE A 254 9.38 22.58 6.00
N GLU A 255 9.91 23.80 5.87
CA GLU A 255 11.23 24.12 5.32
C GLU A 255 12.39 23.72 6.26
N ARG A 256 12.21 23.82 7.57
CA ARG A 256 13.29 23.56 8.55
C ARG A 256 13.61 22.09 8.80
N HIS A 257 12.69 21.18 8.49
CA HIS A 257 12.87 19.75 8.81
C HIS A 257 13.61 18.96 7.73
N LEU A 258 13.65 19.46 6.48
CA LEU A 258 14.29 18.76 5.36
C LEU A 258 15.79 19.04 5.25
N SER A 259 16.26 20.21 5.70
CA SER A 259 17.67 20.63 5.57
C SER A 259 18.66 19.81 6.41
N LYS A 260 18.18 18.96 7.33
CA LYS A 260 19.02 18.09 8.18
C LYS A 260 19.29 16.70 7.60
N LEU A 261 18.81 16.40 6.38
CA LEU A 261 18.85 15.05 5.79
C LEU A 261 19.95 14.87 4.71
N SER A 262 20.99 15.71 4.72
CA SER A 262 22.02 15.83 3.68
C SER A 262 23.00 14.64 3.53
N SER A 263 22.76 13.49 4.14
CA SER A 263 23.61 12.29 4.02
C SER A 263 22.90 11.14 3.29
N LEU A 264 22.68 11.33 1.99
CA LEU A 264 22.08 10.32 1.12
C LEU A 264 23.18 9.47 0.46
N ASN A 265 23.42 8.26 0.98
CA ASN A 265 24.01 7.16 0.22
C ASN A 265 22.98 6.03 0.15
N PHE A 266 22.38 5.84 -1.03
CA PHE A 266 21.68 4.61 -1.36
C PHE A 266 22.73 3.62 -1.84
N LYS A 267 23.37 2.90 -0.92
CA LYS A 267 24.02 1.64 -1.27
C LYS A 267 23.12 0.49 -0.84
N PRO A 268 22.88 -0.51 -1.70
CA PRO A 268 22.31 -1.77 -1.25
C PRO A 268 23.27 -2.36 -0.22
N LYS A 269 22.74 -2.78 0.93
CA LYS A 269 23.48 -3.68 1.81
C LYS A 269 23.54 -5.02 1.07
N LEU A 270 24.73 -5.35 0.55
CA LEU A 270 25.10 -6.74 0.26
C LEU A 270 24.94 -7.58 1.52
#